data_AF-A0A9E0CPN7-F1
#
_entry.id   AF-A0A9E0CPN7-F1
#
_cell.length_a   1.000
_cell.length_b   1.000
_cell.length_c   1.000
_cell.angle_alpha   90.00
_cell.angle_beta   90.00
_cell.angle_gamma   90.00
#
_symmetry.space_group_name_H-M   'P 1'
#
loop_
_entity.id
_entity.type
_entity.pdbx_description
1 polymer ?
#
loop_
_entity_poly.entity_id
_entity_poly.type
_entity_poly.pdbx_seq_one_letter_code
_entity_poly.pdbx_strand_id
1 'polypeptide(L)'
;MNTPVKTDAIKQPSVIFNYVAILLLALGLGLFYGLQLNAWLKWGIFLLSIVAAFGTFFFVAPMGINLHGYVRDSYRELQKVVWPARKETMQFTWIVFLFVIILGLFLWLVDSGLAWLLYGVILGKGS
;
A
#
# COMPACT_ATOMS: atom_id res chain seq x y z
N MET A 1 19.89 19.08 -24.99
CA MET A 1 20.65 20.13 -24.28
C MET A 1 20.46 19.88 -22.80
N ASN A 2 21.35 19.12 -22.18
CA ASN A 2 21.22 18.75 -20.77
C ASN A 2 21.62 19.98 -19.98
N THR A 3 20.64 20.73 -19.47
CA THR A 3 20.96 21.79 -18.53
C THR A 3 21.47 21.13 -17.26
N PRO A 4 22.67 21.47 -16.77
CA PRO A 4 23.08 21.01 -15.45
C PRO A 4 22.04 21.56 -14.48
N VAL A 5 21.34 20.66 -13.78
CA VAL A 5 20.50 21.03 -12.65
C VAL A 5 21.41 21.84 -11.75
N LYS A 6 21.09 23.12 -11.59
CA LYS A 6 21.77 23.98 -10.65
C LYS A 6 21.37 23.45 -9.28
N THR A 7 22.18 22.52 -8.76
CA THR A 7 22.13 22.12 -7.37
C THR A 7 22.65 23.31 -6.59
N ASP A 8 21.80 24.33 -6.46
CA ASP A 8 22.04 25.41 -5.53
C ASP A 8 22.36 24.76 -4.18
N ALA A 9 23.38 25.30 -3.52
CA ALA A 9 23.90 24.82 -2.24
C ALA A 9 22.87 24.99 -1.11
N ILE A 10 21.71 24.34 -1.24
CA ILE A 10 20.82 24.02 -0.14
C ILE A 10 21.68 23.15 0.76
N LYS A 11 22.08 23.70 1.92
CA LYS A 11 22.76 22.98 2.98
C LYS A 11 21.92 21.73 3.28
N GLN A 12 22.28 20.59 2.66
CA GLN A 12 21.55 19.35 2.86
C GLN A 12 21.58 19.08 4.36
N PRO A 13 20.42 18.93 5.02
CA PRO A 13 20.41 18.52 6.41
C PRO A 13 21.19 17.21 6.48
N SER A 14 22.16 17.12 7.40
CA SER A 14 23.03 15.97 7.44
C SER A 14 22.19 14.71 7.68
N VAL A 15 22.46 13.64 6.93
CA VAL A 15 21.78 12.33 7.09
C VAL A 15 21.86 11.78 8.51
N ILE A 16 22.78 12.33 9.32
CA ILE A 16 22.96 12.12 10.75
C ILE A 16 21.62 12.24 11.49
N PHE A 17 20.76 13.20 11.13
CA PHE A 17 19.47 13.37 11.79
C PHE A 17 18.52 12.17 11.60
N ASN A 18 18.62 11.42 10.48
CA ASN A 18 17.86 10.18 10.29
C ASN A 18 18.30 9.11 11.29
N TYR A 19 19.61 8.97 11.45
CA TYR A 19 20.18 8.00 12.39
C TYR A 19 19.86 8.38 13.85
N VAL A 20 19.78 9.67 14.18
CA VAL A 20 19.34 10.14 15.49
C VAL A 20 17.89 9.73 15.79
N ALA A 21 16.97 9.85 14.83
CA ALA A 21 15.59 9.40 15.02
C ALA A 21 15.50 7.89 15.26
N ILE A 22 16.25 7.08 14.51
CA ILE A 22 16.33 5.63 14.69
C ILE A 22 16.92 5.29 16.06
N LEU A 23 17.98 5.99 16.46
CA LEU A 23 18.65 5.81 17.75
C LEU A 23 17.72 6.15 18.92
N LEU A 24 16.93 7.23 18.82
CA LEU A 24 15.93 7.59 19.84
C LEU A 24 14.85 6.52 20.01
N LEU A 25 14.37 5.94 18.91
CA LEU A 25 13.41 4.82 18.95
C LEU A 25 14.04 3.56 19.56
N ALA A 26 15.26 3.22 19.15
CA ALA A 26 15.98 2.07 19.70
C ALA A 26 16.27 2.22 21.19
N LEU A 27 16.62 3.42 21.65
CA LEU A 27 16.79 3.75 23.07
C LEU A 27 15.45 3.69 23.82
N GLY A 28 14.37 4.22 23.24
CA GLY A 28 13.03 4.11 23.82
C GLY A 28 12.58 2.66 24.04
N LEU A 29 12.82 1.80 23.05
CA LEU A 29 12.57 0.35 23.14
C LEU A 29 13.50 -0.32 24.16
N GLY A 30 14.79 0.00 24.15
CA GLY A 30 15.76 -0.55 25.10
C GLY A 30 15.43 -0.20 26.56
N LEU A 31 15.02 1.03 26.81
CA LEU A 31 14.58 1.48 28.14
C LEU A 31 13.26 0.82 28.57
N PHE A 32 12.34 0.56 27.64
CA PHE A 32 11.08 -0.13 27.92
C PHE A 32 11.30 -1.57 28.41
N TYR A 33 12.22 -2.30 27.78
CA TYR A 33 12.55 -3.69 28.14
C TYR A 33 13.53 -3.81 29.31
N GLY A 34 14.53 -2.93 29.39
CA GLY A 34 15.62 -3.05 30.37
C GLY A 34 15.28 -2.60 31.80
N LEU A 35 14.32 -1.69 31.97
CA LEU A 35 13.97 -1.19 33.31
C LEU A 35 12.84 -2.02 33.94
N GLN A 36 12.99 -2.44 35.20
CA GLN A 36 11.91 -3.06 35.99
C GLN A 36 11.04 -2.01 36.74
N LEU A 37 10.60 -0.98 36.02
CA LEU A 37 9.74 0.08 36.56
C LEU A 37 8.24 -0.27 36.47
N ASN A 38 7.41 0.52 37.15
CA ASN A 38 5.95 0.49 37.05
C ASN A 38 5.47 0.60 35.59
N ALA A 39 4.46 -0.19 35.22
CA ALA A 39 3.96 -0.29 33.85
C ALA A 39 3.61 1.08 33.24
N TRP A 40 2.98 1.97 34.00
CA TRP A 40 2.62 3.31 33.52
C TRP A 40 3.82 4.18 33.12
N LEU A 41 4.92 4.13 33.88
CA LEU A 41 6.12 4.90 33.56
C LEU A 41 6.80 4.40 32.28
N LYS A 42 6.78 3.08 32.04
CA LYS A 42 7.32 2.48 30.81
C LYS A 42 6.58 2.97 29.56
N TRP A 43 5.25 2.96 29.61
CA TRP A 43 4.41 3.49 28.53
C TRP A 43 4.65 4.99 28.31
N GLY A 44 4.86 5.76 29.38
CA GLY A 44 5.21 7.18 29.30
C GLY A 44 6.52 7.44 28.55
N ILE A 45 7.60 6.72 28.89
CA ILE A 45 8.91 6.86 28.23
C ILE A 45 8.85 6.43 26.77
N PHE A 46 8.11 5.36 26.47
CA PHE A 46 7.93 4.86 25.12
C PHE A 46 7.18 5.86 24.24
N LEU A 47 6.05 6.40 24.72
CA LEU A 47 5.29 7.42 24.01
C LEU A 47 6.11 8.69 23.80
N LEU A 48 6.88 9.13 24.80
CA LEU A 48 7.78 10.27 24.67
C LEU A 48 8.83 10.05 23.57
N SER A 49 9.43 8.85 23.51
CA SER A 49 10.43 8.51 22.49
C SER A 49 9.84 8.48 21.08
N ILE A 50 8.60 8.02 20.93
CA ILE A 50 7.89 8.03 19.65
C ILE A 50 7.61 9.46 19.22
N VAL A 51 7.08 10.31 20.10
CA VAL A 51 6.76 11.71 19.77
C VAL A 51 8.03 12.48 19.39
N ALA A 52 9.13 12.27 20.12
CA ALA A 52 10.42 12.89 19.81
C ALA A 52 10.96 12.40 18.46
N ALA A 53 10.92 11.09 18.19
CA ALA A 53 11.37 10.53 16.92
C ALA A 53 10.52 11.07 15.74
N PHE A 54 9.20 11.13 15.91
CA PHE A 54 8.29 11.64 14.89
C PHE A 54 8.53 13.13 14.61
N GLY A 55 8.74 13.94 15.65
CA GLY A 55 9.09 15.35 15.53
C GLY A 55 10.41 15.55 14.78
N THR A 56 11.46 14.82 15.16
CA THR A 56 12.76 14.92 14.47
C THR A 56 12.69 14.43 13.02
N PHE A 57 11.90 13.40 12.72
CA PHE A 57 11.75 12.86 11.38
C PHE A 57 10.97 13.78 10.44
N PHE A 58 9.91 14.46 10.92
CA PHE A 58 9.09 15.30 10.06
C PHE A 58 9.66 16.71 9.86
N PHE A 59 10.26 17.30 10.90
CA PHE A 59 10.70 18.70 10.87
C PHE A 59 12.20 18.90 10.61
N VAL A 60 13.05 17.91 10.92
CA VAL A 60 14.51 18.08 10.91
C VAL A 60 15.19 17.14 9.93
N ALA A 61 14.67 15.92 9.76
CA ALA A 61 15.29 14.91 8.93
C ALA A 61 15.19 15.27 7.42
N PRO A 62 16.30 15.20 6.67
CA PRO A 62 16.31 15.50 5.24
C PRO A 62 15.39 14.57 4.44
N MET A 63 15.25 13.31 4.88
CA MET A 63 14.37 12.34 4.25
C MET A 63 12.88 12.72 4.39
N GLY A 64 12.46 13.23 5.55
CA GLY A 64 11.07 13.62 5.81
C GLY A 64 10.65 14.85 5.00
N ILE A 65 11.53 15.86 4.92
CA ILE A 65 11.28 17.08 4.14
C ILE A 65 11.20 16.75 2.64
N ASN A 66 12.13 15.93 2.13
CA ASN A 66 12.14 15.51 0.73
C ASN A 66 10.94 14.61 0.38
N LEU A 67 10.49 13.76 1.31
CA LEU A 67 9.30 12.92 1.13
C LEU A 67 8.03 13.76 0.95
N HIS A 68 7.89 14.85 1.71
CA HIS A 68 6.74 15.76 1.53
C HIS A 68 6.73 16.40 0.13
N GLY A 69 7.89 16.83 -0.37
CA GLY A 69 8.05 17.30 -1.75
C GLY A 69 7.68 16.24 -2.77
N TYR A 70 8.19 15.02 -2.61
CA TYR A 70 7.91 13.88 -3.47
C TYR A 70 6.42 13.53 -3.52
N VAL A 71 5.74 13.44 -2.36
CA VAL A 71 4.30 13.15 -2.30
C VAL A 71 3.50 14.23 -3.02
N ARG A 72 3.86 15.50 -2.82
CA ARG A 72 3.22 16.64 -3.48
C ARG A 72 3.40 16.57 -5.00
N ASP A 73 4.57 16.18 -5.48
CA ASP A 73 4.86 16.07 -6.90
C ASP A 73 4.19 14.82 -7.51
N SER A 74 4.15 13.70 -6.80
CA SER A 74 3.35 12.52 -7.19
C SER A 74 1.86 12.86 -7.30
N TYR A 75 1.31 13.62 -6.36
CA TYR A 75 -0.10 14.03 -6.40
C TYR A 75 -0.41 14.91 -7.62
N ARG A 76 0.50 15.85 -7.94
CA ARG A 76 0.37 16.68 -9.16
C ARG A 76 0.43 15.84 -10.43
N GLU A 77 1.24 14.79 -10.46
CA GLU A 77 1.31 13.89 -11.61
C GLU A 77 0.04 13.02 -11.73
N LEU A 78 -0.50 12.54 -10.60
CA LEU A 78 -1.78 11.84 -10.57
C LEU A 78 -2.94 12.71 -11.08
N GLN A 79 -2.89 14.02 -10.87
CA GLN A 79 -3.86 14.95 -11.45
C GLN A 79 -3.76 15.09 -12.97
N LYS A 80 -2.60 14.76 -13.57
CA LYS A 80 -2.43 14.72 -15.03
C LYS A 80 -2.94 13.42 -15.65
N VAL A 81 -3.24 12.40 -14.83
CA VAL A 81 -3.84 11.16 -15.32
C VAL A 81 -5.27 11.49 -15.72
N VAL A 82 -5.48 11.62 -17.02
CA VAL A 82 -6.81 11.77 -17.60
C VAL A 82 -7.51 10.43 -17.46
N TRP A 83 -8.34 10.30 -16.43
CA TRP A 83 -9.17 9.12 -16.27
C TRP A 83 -10.16 9.07 -17.44
N PRO A 84 -10.26 7.92 -18.13
CA PRO A 84 -11.20 7.75 -19.23
C PRO A 84 -12.62 8.04 -18.76
N ALA A 85 -13.46 8.53 -19.67
CA ALA A 85 -14.83 8.91 -19.34
C ALA A 85 -15.59 7.70 -18.76
N ARG A 86 -16.44 7.93 -17.74
CA ARG A 86 -17.20 6.86 -17.06
C ARG A 86 -17.96 5.95 -18.02
N LYS A 87 -18.38 6.48 -19.17
CA LYS A 87 -19.08 5.73 -20.23
C LYS A 87 -18.19 4.65 -20.85
N GLU A 88 -16.92 4.95 -21.10
CA GLU A 88 -15.94 3.99 -21.65
C GLU A 88 -15.61 2.90 -20.63
N THR A 89 -15.35 3.28 -19.38
CA THR A 89 -15.07 2.31 -18.31
C THR A 89 -16.25 1.36 -18.08
N MET A 90 -17.48 1.88 -18.05
CA MET A 90 -18.69 1.05 -17.90
C MET A 90 -18.90 0.12 -19.10
N GLN A 91 -18.56 0.56 -20.31
CA GLN A 91 -18.63 -0.30 -21.49
C GLN A 91 -17.71 -1.51 -21.35
N PHE A 92 -16.46 -1.32 -20.90
CA PHE A 92 -15.56 -2.44 -20.64
C PHE A 92 -16.07 -3.36 -19.52
N THR A 93 -16.66 -2.81 -18.45
CA THR A 93 -17.29 -3.63 -17.40
C THR A 93 -18.43 -4.48 -17.94
N TRP A 94 -19.30 -3.92 -18.79
CA TRP A 94 -20.41 -4.67 -19.39
C TRP A 94 -19.94 -5.76 -20.35
N ILE A 95 -18.89 -5.50 -21.13
CA ILE A 95 -18.27 -6.51 -22.00
C ILE A 95 -17.78 -7.69 -21.16
N VAL A 96 -17.05 -7.43 -20.06
CA VAL A 96 -16.58 -8.48 -19.16
C VAL A 96 -17.74 -9.22 -18.50
N PHE A 97 -18.79 -8.51 -18.08
CA PHE A 97 -19.96 -9.11 -17.44
C PHE A 97 -20.69 -10.09 -18.39
N LEU A 98 -20.90 -9.66 -19.64
CA LEU A 98 -21.49 -10.51 -20.68
C LEU A 98 -20.62 -11.74 -20.95
N PHE A 99 -19.30 -11.55 -21.04
CA PHE A 99 -18.35 -12.64 -21.25
C PHE A 99 -18.42 -13.71 -20.14
N VAL A 100 -18.45 -13.28 -18.87
CA VAL A 100 -18.55 -14.20 -17.73
C VAL A 100 -19.90 -14.93 -17.70
N ILE A 101 -21.00 -14.26 -18.05
CA ILE A 101 -22.32 -14.92 -18.16
C ILE A 101 -22.27 -16.04 -19.20
N ILE A 102 -21.73 -15.77 -20.39
CA ILE A 102 -21.64 -16.76 -21.47
C ILE A 102 -20.79 -17.96 -21.02
N LEU A 103 -19.64 -17.72 -20.41
CA LEU A 103 -18.78 -18.78 -19.89
C LEU A 103 -19.46 -19.59 -18.78
N GLY A 104 -20.16 -18.93 -17.85
CA GLY A 104 -20.91 -19.59 -16.79
C GLY A 104 -22.02 -20.48 -17.34
N LEU A 105 -22.74 -20.00 -18.35
CA LEU A 105 -23.80 -20.75 -19.04
C LEU A 105 -23.22 -21.95 -19.82
N PHE A 106 -22.09 -21.75 -20.48
CA PHE A 106 -21.37 -22.82 -21.17
C PHE A 106 -20.91 -23.92 -20.22
N LEU A 107 -20.25 -23.55 -19.10
CA LEU A 107 -19.84 -24.51 -18.08
C LEU A 107 -21.04 -25.24 -17.49
N TRP A 108 -22.11 -24.52 -17.15
CA TRP A 108 -23.33 -25.14 -16.63
C TRP A 108 -23.92 -26.18 -17.60
N LEU A 109 -23.91 -25.88 -18.91
CA LEU A 109 -24.40 -26.80 -19.93
C LEU A 109 -23.52 -28.05 -20.03
N VAL A 110 -22.19 -27.87 -20.04
CA VAL A 110 -21.22 -28.97 -20.10
C VAL A 110 -21.32 -29.84 -18.85
N ASP A 111 -21.38 -29.25 -17.66
CA ASP A 111 -21.51 -29.97 -16.39
C ASP A 111 -22.83 -30.74 -16.31
N SER A 112 -23.94 -30.12 -16.76
CA SER A 112 -25.24 -30.79 -16.82
C SER A 112 -25.28 -31.92 -17.84
N GLY A 113 -24.64 -31.73 -19.00
CA GLY A 113 -24.52 -32.75 -20.05
C GLY A 113 -23.66 -33.93 -19.61
N LEU A 114 -22.53 -33.66 -18.93
CA LEU A 114 -21.69 -34.66 -18.29
C LEU A 114 -22.48 -35.41 -17.22
N ALA A 115 -23.19 -34.72 -16.33
CA ALA A 115 -24.03 -35.36 -15.31
C ALA A 115 -25.08 -36.28 -15.94
N TRP A 116 -25.79 -35.83 -16.97
CA TRP A 116 -26.76 -36.66 -17.68
C TRP A 116 -26.11 -37.90 -18.31
N LEU A 117 -24.96 -37.75 -18.96
CA LEU A 117 -24.25 -38.86 -19.59
C LEU A 117 -23.74 -39.87 -18.55
N LEU A 118 -23.14 -39.40 -17.45
CA LEU A 118 -22.61 -40.25 -16.38
C LEU A 118 -23.74 -40.96 -15.62
N TYR A 119 -24.79 -40.23 -15.19
CA TYR A 119 -25.87 -40.84 -14.40
C TYR A 119 -26.87 -41.64 -15.23
N GLY A 120 -27.20 -41.18 -16.44
CA GLY A 120 -28.18 -41.79 -17.31
C GLY A 120 -27.63 -43.01 -18.07
N VAL A 121 -26.42 -42.91 -18.63
CA VAL A 121 -25.87 -43.96 -19.49
C VAL A 121 -24.98 -44.94 -18.72
N ILE A 122 -24.11 -44.43 -17.84
CA ILE A 122 -23.10 -45.27 -17.17
C ILE A 122 -23.63 -45.88 -15.88
N LEU A 123 -24.30 -45.09 -15.04
CA LEU A 123 -24.79 -45.57 -13.74
C LEU A 123 -26.15 -46.29 -13.82
N GLY A 124 -26.87 -46.20 -14.94
CA GLY A 124 -28.15 -46.89 -15.15
C GLY A 124 -29.23 -46.53 -14.10
N LYS A 125 -29.10 -45.40 -13.41
CA LYS A 125 -30.09 -44.93 -12.44
C LYS A 125 -31.21 -44.20 -13.19
N GLY A 126 -31.92 -44.99 -13.97
CA GLY A 126 -33.06 -44.62 -14.81
C GLY A 126 -34.21 -45.61 -14.65
N SER A 127 -34.53 -45.95 -13.40
CA SER A 127 -35.88 -46.19 -12.86
C SER A 127 -35.90 -45.83 -11.38
#